data_AF-A0A2P2IUW2-F1
#
_entry.id   AF-A0A2P2IUW2-F1
#
_cell.length_a   1.000
_cell.length_b   1.000
_cell.length_c   1.000
_cell.angle_alpha   90.00
_cell.angle_beta   90.00
_cell.angle_gamma   90.00
#
_symmetry.space_group_name_H-M   'P 1'
#
loop_
_entity.id
_entity.type
_entity.pdbx_description
1 polymer ?
#
loop_
_entity_poly.entity_id
_entity_poly.type
_entity_poly.pdbx_seq_one_letter_code
_entity_poly.pdbx_strand_id
1 'polypeptide(L)'
;MVHEFGFPVHIERDDYPSKLAERYMIYLDEGDIIIAATNGLFDNLYEQELCPVVSHLLQAGLRLQEIAELLATRAQEVGRSATVRSPFADAAQAAGYVGYTGGKLDDVAVIVSLVQCSSTSPLS
;
A
#
# COMPACT_ATOMS: atom_id res chain seq x y z
N MET A 1 -17.16 -17.55 8.64
CA MET A 1 -17.12 -16.78 7.37
C MET A 1 -16.02 -17.41 6.53
N VAL A 2 -16.30 -17.76 5.28
CA VAL A 2 -15.29 -18.31 4.37
C VAL A 2 -14.49 -17.11 3.84
N HIS A 3 -13.17 -17.10 4.00
CA HIS A 3 -12.33 -16.10 3.34
C HIS A 3 -12.21 -16.48 1.87
N GLU A 4 -12.69 -15.58 1.01
CA GLU A 4 -12.66 -15.72 -0.44
C GLU A 4 -12.01 -14.49 -1.06
N PHE A 5 -11.41 -14.66 -2.23
CA PHE A 5 -10.79 -13.58 -2.97
C PHE A 5 -11.76 -12.40 -3.16
N GLY A 6 -11.31 -11.19 -2.82
CA GLY A 6 -12.15 -9.98 -2.88
C GLY A 6 -13.06 -9.75 -1.66
N PHE A 7 -13.00 -10.60 -0.63
CA PHE A 7 -13.78 -10.46 0.61
C PHE A 7 -12.84 -10.35 1.83
N PRO A 8 -12.28 -9.17 2.11
CA PRO A 8 -11.41 -8.97 3.27
C PRO A 8 -12.17 -9.09 4.59
N VAL A 9 -11.44 -9.27 5.70
CA VAL A 9 -12.02 -9.16 7.05
C VAL A 9 -12.53 -7.73 7.24
N HIS A 10 -13.78 -7.59 7.66
CA HIS A 10 -14.34 -6.31 8.08
C HIS A 10 -14.53 -6.31 9.61
N ILE A 11 -14.25 -5.18 10.25
CA ILE A 11 -14.57 -4.96 11.67
C ILE A 11 -15.89 -4.21 11.70
N GLU A 12 -16.93 -4.83 12.26
CA GLU A 12 -18.26 -4.27 12.40
C GLU A 12 -18.49 -3.68 13.80
N ARG A 13 -19.64 -3.05 14.00
CA ARG A 13 -19.96 -2.28 15.23
C ARG A 13 -19.83 -3.11 16.51
N ASP A 14 -20.18 -4.38 16.46
CA ASP A 14 -20.21 -5.28 17.62
C ASP A 14 -18.96 -6.19 17.69
N ASP A 15 -17.97 -5.95 16.84
CA ASP A 15 -16.70 -6.66 16.88
C ASP A 15 -15.73 -6.08 17.91
N TYR A 16 -14.80 -6.94 18.33
CA TYR A 16 -13.65 -6.52 19.13
C TYR A 16 -12.42 -6.46 18.23
N PRO A 17 -11.91 -5.27 17.87
CA PRO A 17 -10.75 -5.14 16.98
C PRO A 17 -9.54 -5.96 17.45
N SER A 18 -9.34 -6.10 18.76
CA SER A 18 -8.25 -6.89 19.34
C SER A 18 -8.30 -8.39 19.02
N LYS A 19 -9.44 -8.92 18.58
CA LYS A 19 -9.61 -10.32 18.19
C LYS A 19 -9.46 -10.56 16.69
N LEU A 20 -9.60 -9.50 15.89
CA LEU A 20 -9.60 -9.58 14.42
C LEU A 20 -8.34 -8.96 13.80
N ALA A 21 -7.80 -7.91 14.42
CA ALA A 21 -6.60 -7.25 13.94
C ALA A 21 -5.37 -8.09 14.26
N GLU A 22 -4.60 -8.38 13.22
CA GLU A 22 -3.28 -8.96 13.36
C GLU A 22 -2.31 -7.93 13.94
N ARG A 23 -1.41 -8.38 14.80
CA ARG A 23 -0.44 -7.52 15.48
C ARG A 23 0.96 -7.98 15.13
N TYR A 24 1.75 -7.02 14.65
CA TYR A 24 3.12 -7.22 14.29
C TYR A 24 4.01 -6.25 15.06
N MET A 25 5.19 -6.71 15.46
CA MET A 25 6.26 -5.88 15.98
C MET A 25 7.43 -5.98 15.01
N ILE A 26 7.83 -4.83 14.46
CA ILE A 26 8.92 -4.72 13.51
C ILE A 26 9.92 -3.73 14.11
N TYR A 27 11.17 -4.15 14.22
CA TYR A 27 12.26 -3.25 14.59
C TYR A 27 12.64 -2.43 13.36
N LEU A 28 12.83 -1.13 13.54
CA LEU A 28 13.10 -0.18 12.48
C LEU A 28 14.46 0.47 12.71
N ASP A 29 15.15 0.75 11.61
CA ASP A 29 16.42 1.44 11.58
C ASP A 29 16.27 2.84 10.94
N GLU A 30 17.21 3.73 11.23
CA GLU A 30 17.25 5.04 10.58
C GLU A 30 17.38 4.89 9.05
N GLY A 31 16.55 5.63 8.32
CA GLY A 31 16.47 5.55 6.86
C GLY A 31 15.41 4.57 6.36
N ASP A 32 14.79 3.76 7.22
CA ASP A 32 13.67 2.91 6.82
C ASP A 32 12.48 3.74 6.31
N ILE A 33 11.86 3.24 5.25
CA ILE A 33 10.69 3.85 4.62
C ILE A 33 9.49 2.96 4.89
N ILE A 34 8.45 3.54 5.47
CA ILE A 34 7.20 2.85 5.79
C ILE A 34 6.12 3.38 4.86
N ILE A 35 5.51 2.48 4.09
CA ILE A 35 4.36 2.78 3.24
C ILE A 35 3.16 2.06 3.82
N ALA A 36 2.16 2.83 4.25
CA ALA A 36 0.86 2.32 4.66
C ALA A 36 -0.21 2.85 3.69
N ALA A 37 -1.07 1.97 3.20
CA ALA A 37 -2.07 2.34 2.20
C ALA A 37 -3.32 1.46 2.24
N THR A 38 -4.39 1.92 1.58
CA THR A 38 -5.56 1.08 1.28
C THR A 38 -5.23 0.04 0.21
N ASN A 39 -6.08 -0.98 0.07
CA ASN A 39 -5.97 -1.98 -1.00
C ASN A 39 -5.96 -1.35 -2.39
N GLY A 40 -6.59 -0.18 -2.60
CA GLY A 40 -6.56 0.52 -3.88
C GLY A 40 -5.14 0.80 -4.41
N LEU A 41 -4.13 0.94 -3.54
CA LEU A 41 -2.72 1.00 -3.96
C LEU A 41 -2.23 -0.39 -4.40
N PHE A 42 -2.31 -1.38 -3.51
CA PHE A 42 -1.69 -2.70 -3.67
C PHE A 42 -2.42 -3.59 -4.69
N ASP A 43 -3.70 -3.34 -4.96
CA ASP A 43 -4.46 -3.99 -6.02
C ASP A 43 -3.94 -3.56 -7.42
N ASN A 44 -3.29 -2.40 -7.50
CA ASN A 44 -2.90 -1.77 -8.76
C ASN A 44 -1.37 -1.66 -8.96
N LEU A 45 -0.56 -1.59 -7.90
CA LEU A 45 0.90 -1.47 -8.01
C LEU A 45 1.59 -2.64 -7.30
N TYR A 46 2.61 -3.22 -7.94
CA TYR A 46 3.36 -4.32 -7.37
C TYR A 46 4.25 -3.82 -6.22
N GLU A 47 4.19 -4.49 -5.07
CA GLU A 47 4.98 -4.11 -3.90
C GLU A 47 6.49 -4.07 -4.19
N GLN A 48 6.97 -4.98 -5.03
CA GLN A 48 8.38 -5.07 -5.43
C GLN A 48 8.84 -3.86 -6.25
N GLU A 49 7.90 -3.14 -6.89
CA GLU A 49 8.17 -1.92 -7.65
C GLU A 49 8.10 -0.66 -6.77
N LEU A 50 7.35 -0.70 -5.65
CA LEU A 50 7.15 0.46 -4.79
C LEU A 50 8.44 0.92 -4.10
N CYS A 51 9.16 0.02 -3.43
CA CYS A 51 10.35 0.40 -2.65
C CYS A 51 11.45 1.05 -3.52
N PRO A 52 11.84 0.49 -4.69
CA PRO A 52 12.83 1.11 -5.56
C PRO A 52 12.39 2.49 -6.07
N VAL A 53 11.11 2.63 -6.45
CA VAL A 53 10.56 3.91 -6.93
C VAL A 53 10.62 4.97 -5.83
N VAL A 54 10.14 4.65 -4.63
CA VAL A 54 10.16 5.61 -3.51
C VAL A 54 11.58 5.99 -3.13
N SER A 55 12.50 5.02 -3.05
CA SER A 55 13.91 5.30 -2.77
C SER A 55 14.52 6.24 -3.82
N HIS A 56 14.22 6.03 -5.10
CA HIS A 56 14.72 6.88 -6.18
C HIS A 56 14.17 8.31 -6.07
N LEU A 57 12.87 8.47 -5.80
CA LEU A 57 12.23 9.78 -5.68
C LEU A 57 12.74 10.56 -4.45
N LEU A 58 13.00 9.87 -3.34
CA LEU A 58 13.63 10.48 -2.16
C LEU A 58 15.04 10.97 -2.47
N GLN A 59 15.85 10.17 -3.16
CA GLN A 59 17.19 10.57 -3.60
C GLN A 59 17.15 11.75 -4.60
N ALA A 60 16.09 11.85 -5.40
CA ALA A 60 15.84 12.99 -6.27
C ALA A 60 15.33 14.24 -5.53
N GLY A 61 15.16 14.17 -4.21
CA GLY A 61 14.81 15.31 -3.35
C GLY A 61 13.32 15.61 -3.26
N LEU A 62 12.44 14.69 -3.69
CA LEU A 62 11.01 14.87 -3.51
C LEU A 62 10.62 14.77 -2.03
N ARG A 63 9.61 15.54 -1.65
CA ARG A 63 9.02 15.48 -0.32
C ARG A 63 8.16 14.22 -0.20
N LEU A 64 8.08 13.66 1.00
CA LEU A 64 7.27 12.45 1.28
C LEU A 64 5.81 12.58 0.82
N GLN A 65 5.22 13.77 0.98
CA GLN A 65 3.86 14.07 0.51
C GLN A 65 3.73 13.96 -1.01
N GLU A 66 4.71 14.47 -1.77
CA GLU A 66 4.70 14.41 -3.25
C GLU A 66 4.84 12.96 -3.73
N ILE A 67 5.65 12.16 -3.02
CA ILE A 67 5.78 10.74 -3.29
C ILE A 67 4.45 10.02 -3.03
N ALA A 68 3.80 10.28 -1.89
CA ALA A 68 2.50 9.69 -1.56
C ALA A 68 1.44 10.02 -2.63
N GLU A 69 1.41 11.29 -3.07
CA GLU A 69 0.50 11.75 -4.14
C GLU A 69 0.79 11.08 -5.48
N LEU A 70 2.07 10.90 -5.83
CA LEU A 70 2.46 10.22 -7.07
C LEU A 70 2.04 8.75 -7.04
N LEU A 71 2.26 8.05 -5.92
CA LEU A 71 1.83 6.67 -5.74
C LEU A 71 0.31 6.53 -5.83
N ALA A 72 -0.43 7.40 -5.15
CA ALA A 72 -1.89 7.40 -5.19
C ALA A 72 -2.43 7.68 -6.60
N THR A 73 -1.85 8.66 -7.29
CA THR A 73 -2.20 9.00 -8.67
C THR A 73 -1.91 7.84 -9.61
N ARG A 74 -0.75 7.20 -9.46
CA ARG A 74 -0.36 6.07 -10.32
C ARG A 74 -1.28 4.86 -10.12
N ALA A 75 -1.65 4.54 -8.88
CA ALA A 75 -2.62 3.48 -8.61
C ALA A 75 -3.99 3.80 -9.22
N GLN A 76 -4.44 5.06 -9.13
CA GLN A 76 -5.67 5.54 -9.76
C GLN A 76 -5.64 5.41 -11.30
N GLU A 77 -4.52 5.73 -11.94
CA GLU A 77 -4.34 5.54 -13.40
C GLU A 77 -4.41 4.07 -13.79
N VAL A 78 -3.67 3.21 -13.09
CA VAL A 78 -3.66 1.77 -13.34
C VAL A 78 -5.04 1.16 -13.10
N GLY A 79 -5.70 1.56 -12.02
CA GLY A 79 -7.06 1.13 -11.68
C GLY A 79 -8.12 1.46 -12.74
N ARG A 80 -7.92 2.53 -13.53
CA ARG A 80 -8.81 2.89 -14.66
C ARG A 80 -8.52 2.13 -15.95
N SER A 81 -7.36 1.49 -16.06
CA SER A 81 -6.95 0.83 -17.29
C SER A 81 -7.56 -0.57 -17.39
N ALA A 82 -8.23 -0.85 -18.50
CA ALA A 82 -8.87 -2.14 -18.75
C ALA A 82 -7.89 -3.24 -19.19
N THR A 83 -6.67 -2.88 -19.58
CA THR A 83 -5.73 -3.80 -20.26
C THR A 83 -4.37 -3.91 -19.60
N VAL A 84 -4.03 -2.99 -18.69
CA VAL A 84 -2.76 -3.07 -17.96
C VAL A 84 -2.77 -4.32 -17.07
N ARG A 85 -1.60 -4.93 -16.92
CA ARG A 85 -1.44 -6.01 -15.94
C ARG A 85 -1.38 -5.37 -14.54
N SER A 86 -2.11 -5.93 -13.58
CA SER A 86 -2.14 -5.45 -12.20
C SER A 86 -2.03 -6.62 -11.22
N PRO A 87 -1.56 -6.38 -9.97
CA PRO A 87 -1.58 -7.38 -8.92
C PRO A 87 -2.97 -8.00 -8.71
N PHE A 88 -4.03 -7.19 -8.74
CA PHE A 88 -5.40 -7.68 -8.57
C PHE A 88 -5.81 -8.61 -9.71
N ALA A 89 -5.51 -8.26 -10.97
CA ALA A 89 -5.84 -9.12 -12.10
C ALA A 89 -5.10 -10.46 -12.05
N ASP A 90 -3.82 -10.44 -11.67
CA ASP A 90 -3.03 -11.66 -11.48
C ASP A 90 -3.60 -12.53 -10.36
N ALA A 91 -3.97 -11.93 -9.22
CA ALA A 91 -4.58 -12.65 -8.10
C ALA A 91 -5.97 -13.20 -8.45
N ALA A 92 -6.78 -12.44 -9.21
CA ALA A 92 -8.08 -12.88 -9.70
C ALA A 92 -7.94 -14.11 -10.62
N GLN A 93 -6.98 -14.09 -11.54
CA GLN A 93 -6.70 -15.23 -12.40
C GLN A 93 -6.24 -16.46 -11.60
N ALA A 94 -5.36 -16.27 -10.61
CA ALA A 94 -4.90 -17.34 -9.72
C ALA A 94 -6.04 -17.93 -8.87
N ALA A 95 -7.04 -17.11 -8.50
CA ALA A 95 -8.26 -17.54 -7.81
C ALA A 95 -9.31 -18.19 -8.73
N GLY A 96 -9.05 -18.28 -10.04
CA GLY A 96 -9.92 -18.96 -11.01
C GLY A 96 -10.91 -18.05 -11.75
N TYR A 97 -10.85 -16.72 -11.55
CA TYR A 97 -11.64 -15.74 -12.32
C TYR A 97 -10.99 -15.51 -13.70
N VAL A 98 -11.09 -16.52 -14.55
CA VAL A 98 -10.57 -16.51 -15.92
C VAL A 98 -11.26 -15.41 -16.74
N GLY A 99 -10.47 -14.44 -17.22
CA GLY A 99 -10.93 -13.33 -18.06
C GLY A 99 -10.87 -11.95 -17.41
N TYR A 100 -10.58 -11.84 -16.11
CA TYR A 100 -10.30 -10.53 -15.51
C TYR A 100 -8.96 -9.97 -16.02
N THR A 101 -8.99 -8.73 -16.50
CA THR A 101 -7.83 -7.96 -16.99
C THR A 101 -7.93 -6.50 -16.54
N GLY A 102 -6.81 -5.78 -16.56
CA GLY A 102 -6.79 -4.38 -16.17
C GLY A 102 -6.47 -4.17 -14.69
N GLY A 103 -6.58 -2.93 -14.23
CA GLY A 103 -6.56 -2.59 -12.82
C GLY A 103 -7.94 -2.66 -12.17
N LYS A 104 -7.98 -2.41 -10.87
CA LYS A 104 -9.19 -2.32 -10.06
C LYS A 104 -9.33 -0.90 -9.53
N LEU A 105 -10.23 -0.11 -10.12
CA LEU A 105 -10.52 1.24 -9.63
C LEU A 105 -11.13 1.17 -8.22
N ASP A 106 -10.51 1.86 -7.27
CA ASP A 106 -10.89 1.87 -5.85
C ASP A 106 -10.48 3.20 -5.20
N ASP A 107 -10.93 3.45 -3.98
CA ASP A 107 -10.45 4.57 -3.17
C ASP A 107 -9.02 4.33 -2.70
N VAL A 108 -8.16 5.34 -2.91
CA VAL A 108 -6.72 5.23 -2.63
C VAL A 108 -6.31 6.24 -1.57
N ALA A 109 -5.79 5.75 -0.45
CA ALA A 109 -5.06 6.56 0.52
C ALA A 109 -3.66 5.97 0.72
N VAL A 110 -2.64 6.84 0.77
CA VAL A 110 -1.24 6.46 0.91
C VAL A 110 -0.58 7.36 1.95
N ILE A 111 0.15 6.74 2.88
CA ILE A 111 1.00 7.41 3.87
C ILE A 111 2.42 6.90 3.66
N VAL A 112 3.36 7.82 3.45
CA VAL A 112 4.79 7.52 3.35
C VAL A 112 5.51 8.18 4.53
N SER A 113 6.21 7.38 5.32
CA SER A 113 6.98 7.83 6.48
C SER A 113 8.45 7.46 6.32
N LEU A 114 9.34 8.34 6.78
CA LEU A 114 10.78 8.10 6.84
C LEU A 114 11.22 8.05 8.31
N VAL A 115 11.88 6.98 8.71
CA VAL A 115 12.44 6.84 10.05
C VAL A 115 13.71 7.70 10.15
N GLN A 116 13.75 8.60 11.12
CA GLN A 116 14.88 9.50 11.38
C GLN A 116 15.36 9.33 12.81
N CYS A 117 16.68 9.37 13.03
CA CYS A 117 17.20 9.49 14.38
C CYS A 117 16.91 10.91 14.90
N SER A 118 16.16 11.00 16.00
CA SER A 118 16.02 12.28 16.70
C SER A 118 17.32 12.56 17.45
N SER A 119 18.13 13.52 16.97
CA SER A 119 19.12 14.16 17.82
C SER A 119 18.37 15.04 18.82
N THR A 120 17.95 14.48 19.96
CA THR A 120 17.46 15.29 21.07
C THR A 120 18.67 16.03 21.64
N SER A 121 18.86 17.29 21.25
CA SER A 121 19.76 18.18 21.97
C SER A 121 19.26 18.23 23.42
N PRO A 122 20.08 17.89 24.43
CA PRO A 122 19.67 18.08 25.81
C PRO A 122 19.37 19.56 26.01
N LEU A 123 18.18 19.86 26.54
CA LEU A 123 17.79 21.21 26.94
C LEU A 123 18.90 21.76 27.86
N SER A 124 19.61 22.77 27.38
CA SER A 124 20.58 23.57 28.14
C SER A 124 19.89 24.44 29.17
#